data_AF-A0A6P2EXJ4-F1
#
_entry.id   AF-A0A6P2EXJ4-F1
#
_cell.length_a   1.000
_cell.length_b   1.000
_cell.length_c   1.000
_cell.angle_alpha   90.00
_cell.angle_beta   90.00
_cell.angle_gamma   90.00
#
_symmetry.space_group_name_H-M   'P 1'
#
loop_
_entity.id
_entity.type
_entity.pdbx_description
1 polymer ?
#
loop_
_entity_poly.entity_id
_entity_poly.type
_entity_poly.pdbx_seq_one_letter_code
_entity_poly.pdbx_strand_id
1 'polypeptide(L)'
;MAKYRIDRIRIPDEFRYALRSVSENFAEHAEMEPGSNGITLKGLSPEQSLAHSVFLLTSEVDELIDNLNIVMGDLEGLSEDPRHLHDQNPFNRFQFLFRMFFYEYARFEDLFGYFTKWQQEQGLLTKVERKQSRDGFYAAFEDAFRIRNVLAHDAVEWRQCTMEIGLLQALEATGQTAIDSKGVALSWKDHLGPICTRFAEAFVHIAHPMRTFWNMELAHLALALVSEGRLKKAKKPFDVQHPSFLRSGRPDR
;
A
#
# COMPACT_ATOMS: atom_id res chain seq x y z
N MET A 1 -11.76 -14.89 3.27
CA MET A 1 -11.54 -13.45 3.04
C MET A 1 -10.28 -13.10 3.80
N ALA A 2 -9.29 -12.43 3.20
CA ALA A 2 -8.02 -12.14 3.87
C ALA A 2 -8.28 -11.37 5.18
N LYS A 3 -7.63 -11.79 6.26
CA LYS A 3 -7.85 -11.24 7.60
C LYS A 3 -7.26 -9.83 7.73
N TYR A 4 -6.15 -9.59 7.05
CA TYR A 4 -5.37 -8.38 7.04
C TYR A 4 -5.46 -7.74 5.65
N ARG A 5 -6.15 -6.60 5.57
CA ARG A 5 -6.36 -5.89 4.31
C ARG A 5 -6.33 -4.38 4.51
N ILE A 6 -5.67 -3.69 3.60
CA ILE A 6 -5.73 -2.25 3.41
C ILE A 6 -6.75 -1.97 2.32
N ASP A 7 -7.74 -1.16 2.65
CA ASP A 7 -8.68 -0.66 1.66
C ASP A 7 -8.00 0.33 0.72
N ARG A 8 -8.47 0.34 -0.53
CA ARG A 8 -8.10 1.36 -1.54
C ARG A 8 -8.37 2.78 -1.05
N ILE A 9 -7.66 3.74 -1.65
CA ILE A 9 -7.91 5.15 -1.38
C ILE A 9 -9.23 5.58 -2.01
N ARG A 10 -9.91 6.53 -1.37
CA ARG A 10 -11.19 7.03 -1.87
C ARG A 10 -10.95 8.31 -2.63
N ILE A 11 -11.22 8.26 -3.93
CA ILE A 11 -11.31 9.45 -4.76
C ILE A 11 -12.51 10.31 -4.30
N PRO A 12 -12.31 11.61 -4.01
CA PRO A 12 -13.40 12.54 -3.72
C PRO A 12 -14.51 12.54 -4.79
N ASP A 13 -15.76 12.67 -4.34
CA ASP A 13 -16.93 12.56 -5.22
C ASP A 13 -16.98 13.70 -6.25
N GLU A 14 -16.40 14.84 -5.90
CA GLU A 14 -15.94 15.93 -6.74
C GLU A 14 -15.22 15.47 -8.02
N PHE A 15 -14.10 14.75 -7.87
CA PHE A 15 -13.32 14.25 -9.00
C PHE A 15 -14.08 13.15 -9.75
N ARG A 16 -14.80 12.28 -9.03
CA ARG A 16 -15.62 11.23 -9.67
C ARG A 16 -16.69 11.81 -10.58
N TYR A 17 -17.30 12.93 -10.20
CA TYR A 17 -18.28 13.63 -11.03
C TYR A 17 -17.64 14.15 -12.34
N ALA A 18 -16.46 14.78 -12.24
CA ALA A 18 -15.72 15.23 -13.41
C ALA A 18 -15.29 14.05 -14.30
N LEU A 19 -14.77 12.97 -13.72
CA LEU A 19 -14.38 11.74 -14.45
C LEU A 19 -15.56 11.05 -15.14
N ARG A 20 -16.75 11.09 -14.53
CA ARG A 20 -17.96 10.52 -15.14
C ARG A 20 -18.28 11.17 -16.47
N SER A 21 -18.09 12.49 -16.59
CA SER A 21 -18.27 13.18 -17.87
C SER A 21 -17.27 12.73 -18.93
N VAL A 22 -16.04 12.37 -18.52
CA VAL A 22 -15.02 11.81 -19.41
C VAL A 22 -15.41 10.40 -19.85
N SER A 23 -15.90 9.56 -18.93
CA SER A 23 -16.30 8.20 -19.28
C SER A 23 -17.56 8.15 -20.16
N GLU A 24 -18.52 9.06 -19.94
CA GLU A 24 -19.72 9.19 -20.76
C GLU A 24 -19.39 9.65 -22.19
N ASN A 25 -18.35 10.47 -22.37
CA ASN A 25 -17.92 10.98 -23.68
C ASN A 25 -16.58 10.36 -24.12
N PHE A 26 -16.24 9.17 -23.63
CA PHE A 26 -14.91 8.58 -23.84
C PHE A 26 -14.53 8.47 -25.31
N ALA A 27 -15.46 8.05 -26.17
CA ALA A 27 -15.22 7.91 -27.61
C ALA A 27 -14.89 9.24 -28.31
N GLU A 28 -15.30 10.37 -27.75
CA GLU A 28 -15.01 11.71 -28.29
C GLU A 28 -13.62 12.20 -27.86
N HIS A 29 -13.14 11.72 -26.71
CA HIS A 29 -11.86 12.11 -26.14
C HIS A 29 -10.73 11.13 -26.47
N ALA A 30 -11.04 9.86 -26.71
CA ALA A 30 -10.08 8.78 -26.88
C ALA A 30 -9.47 8.79 -28.29
N GLU A 31 -8.15 8.94 -28.35
CA GLU A 31 -7.36 8.76 -29.55
C GLU A 31 -6.30 7.68 -29.32
N MET A 32 -6.03 6.88 -30.36
CA MET A 32 -4.89 5.97 -30.35
C MET A 32 -3.60 6.78 -30.32
N GLU A 33 -2.72 6.47 -29.39
CA GLU A 33 -1.43 7.14 -29.28
C GLU A 33 -0.53 6.71 -30.47
N PRO A 34 0.03 7.65 -31.24
CA PRO A 34 0.86 7.31 -32.39
C PRO A 34 2.10 6.51 -31.97
N GLY A 35 2.21 5.27 -32.48
CA GLY A 35 3.37 4.41 -32.22
C GLY A 35 3.29 3.57 -30.94
N SER A 36 2.15 3.58 -30.23
CA SER A 36 1.89 2.69 -29.10
C SER A 36 0.54 1.97 -29.29
N ASN A 37 0.29 0.93 -28.49
CA ASN A 37 -1.05 0.32 -28.37
C ASN A 37 -1.91 1.01 -27.30
N GLY A 38 -1.53 2.23 -26.91
CA GLY A 38 -2.16 3.01 -25.86
C GLY A 38 -3.28 3.92 -26.36
N ILE A 39 -4.15 4.32 -25.43
CA ILE A 39 -5.19 5.33 -25.64
C ILE A 39 -4.77 6.59 -24.90
N THR A 40 -4.79 7.74 -25.59
CA THR A 40 -4.63 9.07 -25.00
C THR A 40 -5.97 9.79 -25.02
N LEU A 41 -6.24 10.59 -23.98
CA LEU A 41 -7.42 11.44 -23.92
C LEU A 41 -7.08 12.88 -24.37
N LYS A 42 -7.80 13.39 -25.37
CA LYS A 42 -7.68 14.76 -25.88
C LYS A 42 -8.98 15.55 -25.73
N GLY A 43 -8.87 16.87 -25.85
CA GLY A 43 -10.02 17.78 -25.78
C GLY A 43 -10.69 17.85 -24.40
N LEU A 44 -10.00 17.40 -23.35
CA LEU A 44 -10.51 17.49 -21.98
C LEU A 44 -10.59 18.96 -21.55
N SER A 45 -11.68 19.33 -20.90
CA SER A 45 -11.78 20.61 -20.20
C SER A 45 -10.73 20.67 -19.07
N PRO A 46 -10.37 21.86 -18.57
CA PRO A 46 -9.45 21.99 -17.45
C PRO A 46 -9.87 21.16 -16.21
N GLU A 47 -11.17 21.11 -15.91
CA GLU A 47 -11.74 20.31 -14.80
C GLU A 47 -11.54 18.80 -15.06
N GLN A 48 -11.82 18.34 -16.28
CA GLN A 48 -11.66 16.94 -16.67
C GLN A 48 -10.19 16.50 -16.68
N SER A 49 -9.29 17.34 -17.21
CA SER A 49 -7.85 17.08 -17.25
C SER A 49 -7.26 16.96 -15.85
N LEU A 50 -7.69 17.84 -14.94
CA LEU A 50 -7.32 17.80 -13.54
C LEU A 50 -7.81 16.52 -12.85
N ALA A 51 -9.10 16.18 -13.04
CA ALA A 51 -9.67 14.98 -12.46
C ALA A 51 -9.03 13.69 -13.01
N HIS A 52 -8.69 13.67 -14.29
CA HIS A 52 -7.95 12.58 -14.92
C HIS A 52 -6.54 12.44 -14.34
N SER A 53 -5.82 13.54 -14.13
CA SER A 53 -4.49 13.52 -13.51
C SER A 53 -4.53 12.95 -12.09
N VAL A 54 -5.52 13.37 -11.29
CA VAL A 54 -5.75 12.82 -9.95
C VAL A 54 -6.11 11.35 -10.03
N PHE A 55 -6.97 10.94 -10.96
CA PHE A 55 -7.33 9.53 -11.16
C PHE A 55 -6.12 8.64 -11.44
N LEU A 56 -5.23 9.06 -12.35
CA LEU A 56 -4.01 8.32 -12.68
C LEU A 56 -3.13 8.13 -11.44
N LEU A 57 -2.87 9.21 -10.71
CA LEU A 57 -2.11 9.16 -9.45
C LEU A 57 -2.77 8.23 -8.42
N THR A 58 -4.09 8.31 -8.27
CA THR A 58 -4.78 7.43 -7.33
C THR A 58 -4.77 5.96 -7.74
N SER A 59 -4.71 5.69 -9.05
CA SER A 59 -4.62 4.33 -9.58
C SER A 59 -3.27 3.70 -9.26
N GLU A 60 -2.18 4.48 -9.35
CA GLU A 60 -0.84 4.02 -8.94
C GLU A 60 -0.78 3.74 -7.43
N VAL A 61 -1.41 4.57 -6.59
CA VAL A 61 -1.50 4.33 -5.15
C VAL A 61 -2.33 3.07 -4.84
N ASP A 62 -3.45 2.86 -5.54
CA ASP A 62 -4.26 1.65 -5.39
C ASP A 62 -3.50 0.39 -5.82
N GLU A 63 -2.65 0.46 -6.85
CA GLU A 63 -1.76 -0.64 -7.24
C GLU A 63 -0.78 -0.99 -6.10
N LEU A 64 -0.16 0.01 -5.46
CA LEU A 64 0.71 -0.25 -4.30
C LEU A 64 -0.07 -0.91 -3.15
N ILE A 65 -1.29 -0.45 -2.88
CA ILE A 65 -2.16 -1.06 -1.85
C ILE A 65 -2.48 -2.52 -2.21
N ASP A 66 -2.79 -2.80 -3.47
CA ASP A 66 -3.06 -4.16 -3.93
C ASP A 66 -1.81 -5.05 -3.80
N ASN A 67 -0.62 -4.56 -4.13
CA ASN A 67 0.64 -5.27 -3.92
C ASN A 67 0.91 -5.56 -2.45
N LEU A 68 0.69 -4.59 -1.55
CA LEU A 68 0.81 -4.80 -0.10
C LEU A 68 -0.19 -5.85 0.39
N ASN A 69 -1.43 -5.83 -0.12
CA ASN A 69 -2.45 -6.82 0.21
C ASN A 69 -2.06 -8.23 -0.24
N ILE A 70 -1.41 -8.37 -1.41
CA ILE A 70 -0.84 -9.66 -1.86
C ILE A 70 0.22 -10.12 -0.86
N VAL A 71 1.16 -9.27 -0.47
CA VAL A 71 2.21 -9.62 0.49
C VAL A 71 1.63 -10.09 1.82
N MET A 72 0.63 -9.39 2.36
CA MET A 72 -0.02 -9.78 3.61
C MET A 72 -0.84 -11.08 3.46
N GLY A 73 -1.52 -11.27 2.34
CA GLY A 73 -2.23 -12.52 2.02
C GLY A 73 -1.28 -13.72 1.92
N ASP A 74 -0.12 -13.54 1.30
CA ASP A 74 0.90 -14.58 1.21
C ASP A 74 1.52 -14.90 2.57
N LEU A 75 1.67 -13.89 3.46
CA LEU A 75 2.08 -14.11 4.85
C LEU A 75 1.02 -14.88 5.64
N GLU A 76 -0.27 -14.60 5.45
CA GLU A 76 -1.35 -15.39 6.05
C GLU A 76 -1.29 -16.84 5.56
N GLY A 77 -1.16 -17.06 4.25
CA GLY A 77 -1.03 -18.39 3.66
C GLY A 77 0.15 -19.17 4.22
N LEU A 78 1.32 -18.51 4.31
CA LEU A 78 2.53 -19.09 4.90
C LEU A 78 2.36 -19.40 6.40
N SER A 79 1.48 -18.66 7.09
CA SER A 79 1.20 -18.91 8.50
C SER A 79 0.36 -20.16 8.75
N GLU A 80 -0.54 -20.48 7.82
CA GLU A 80 -1.41 -21.65 7.88
C GLU A 80 -0.74 -22.91 7.34
N ASP A 81 0.02 -22.74 6.25
CA ASP A 81 0.78 -23.77 5.57
C ASP A 81 2.16 -23.22 5.15
N PRO A 82 3.26 -23.64 5.80
CA PRO A 82 4.62 -23.26 5.40
C PRO A 82 5.01 -23.68 3.97
N ARG A 83 4.24 -24.57 3.33
CA ARG A 83 4.44 -25.01 1.93
C ARG A 83 3.47 -24.34 0.97
N HIS A 84 2.77 -23.30 1.41
CA HIS A 84 1.96 -22.46 0.56
C HIS A 84 2.75 -22.04 -0.70
N LEU A 85 2.08 -21.97 -1.85
CA LEU A 85 2.70 -21.70 -3.16
C LEU A 85 3.82 -22.68 -3.56
N HIS A 86 3.80 -23.91 -3.03
CA HIS A 86 4.79 -24.96 -3.30
C HIS A 86 6.23 -24.59 -2.86
N ASP A 87 6.37 -23.72 -1.87
CA ASP A 87 7.69 -23.31 -1.39
C ASP A 87 8.46 -24.44 -0.72
N GLN A 88 9.66 -24.69 -1.23
CA GLN A 88 10.62 -25.63 -0.64
C GLN A 88 11.44 -24.98 0.48
N ASN A 89 11.40 -23.66 0.61
CA ASN A 89 12.09 -22.92 1.67
C ASN A 89 11.17 -21.84 2.26
N PRO A 90 10.26 -22.23 3.17
CA PRO A 90 9.30 -21.32 3.81
C PRO A 90 9.94 -20.05 4.40
N PHE A 91 11.10 -20.18 5.05
CA PHE A 91 11.76 -19.04 5.67
C PHE A 91 12.30 -18.04 4.65
N ASN A 92 12.88 -18.52 3.55
CA ASN A 92 13.31 -17.64 2.47
C ASN A 92 12.13 -16.91 1.84
N ARG A 93 10.97 -17.56 1.69
CA ARG A 93 9.74 -16.91 1.25
C ARG A 93 9.32 -15.82 2.22
N PHE A 94 9.29 -16.11 3.52
CA PHE A 94 9.00 -15.10 4.55
C PHE A 94 9.94 -13.88 4.42
N GLN A 95 11.25 -14.10 4.30
CA GLN A 95 12.22 -13.02 4.12
C GLN A 95 11.99 -12.21 2.83
N PHE A 96 11.60 -12.88 1.74
CA PHE A 96 11.24 -12.22 0.49
C PHE A 96 10.01 -11.32 0.68
N LEU A 97 8.92 -11.85 1.24
CA LEU A 97 7.68 -11.10 1.50
C LEU A 97 7.92 -9.89 2.39
N PHE A 98 8.73 -10.05 3.44
CA PHE A 98 9.14 -8.95 4.31
C PHE A 98 9.84 -7.82 3.53
N ARG A 99 10.79 -8.16 2.66
CA ARG A 99 11.50 -7.17 1.83
C ARG A 99 10.56 -6.51 0.82
N MET A 100 9.67 -7.28 0.21
CA MET A 100 8.69 -6.76 -0.74
C MET A 100 7.73 -5.78 -0.09
N PHE A 101 7.28 -6.03 1.14
CA PHE A 101 6.47 -5.07 1.89
C PHE A 101 7.17 -3.71 1.98
N PHE A 102 8.42 -3.67 2.46
CA PHE A 102 9.14 -2.40 2.61
C PHE A 102 9.53 -1.76 1.28
N TYR A 103 9.71 -2.54 0.23
CA TYR A 103 9.93 -2.04 -1.12
C TYR A 103 8.69 -1.30 -1.63
N GLU A 104 7.51 -1.94 -1.61
CA GLU A 104 6.25 -1.31 -2.02
C GLU A 104 5.88 -0.15 -1.09
N TYR A 105 6.14 -0.28 0.22
CA TYR A 105 5.90 0.78 1.18
C TYR A 105 6.74 2.04 0.86
N ALA A 106 8.01 1.87 0.48
CA ALA A 106 8.85 2.99 0.07
C ALA A 106 8.34 3.68 -1.22
N ARG A 107 7.72 2.94 -2.15
CA ARG A 107 7.14 3.53 -3.37
C ARG A 107 6.02 4.52 -3.07
N PHE A 108 5.32 4.42 -1.94
CA PHE A 108 4.35 5.45 -1.55
C PHE A 108 5.01 6.81 -1.36
N GLU A 109 6.23 6.84 -0.84
CA GLU A 109 7.00 8.08 -0.64
C GLU A 109 7.32 8.75 -1.96
N ASP A 110 7.80 7.97 -2.93
CA ASP A 110 8.09 8.47 -4.26
C ASP A 110 6.84 9.04 -4.91
N LEU A 111 5.73 8.29 -4.89
CA LEU A 111 4.44 8.75 -5.43
C LEU A 111 3.94 10.03 -4.75
N PHE A 112 4.11 10.15 -3.44
CA PHE A 112 3.71 11.35 -2.72
C PHE A 112 4.60 12.56 -3.07
N GLY A 113 5.91 12.31 -3.25
CA GLY A 113 6.85 13.30 -3.77
C GLY A 113 6.44 13.82 -5.16
N TYR A 114 5.98 12.93 -6.05
CA TYR A 114 5.44 13.29 -7.35
C TYR A 114 4.12 14.06 -7.25
N PHE A 115 3.18 13.59 -6.42
CA PHE A 115 1.89 14.23 -6.22
C PHE A 115 2.00 15.67 -5.72
N THR A 116 2.81 15.90 -4.68
CA THR A 116 3.01 17.26 -4.15
C THR A 116 3.77 18.16 -5.13
N LYS A 117 4.65 17.60 -5.96
CA LYS A 117 5.31 18.34 -7.04
C LYS A 117 4.30 18.73 -8.13
N TRP A 118 3.44 17.80 -8.54
CA TRP A 118 2.37 18.07 -9.49
C TRP A 118 1.45 19.18 -8.98
N GLN A 119 1.01 19.12 -7.71
CA GLN A 119 0.21 20.19 -7.11
C GLN A 119 0.92 21.56 -7.17
N GLN A 120 2.22 21.59 -6.88
CA GLN A 120 3.02 22.81 -7.00
C GLN A 120 3.06 23.34 -8.45
N GLU A 121 3.26 22.46 -9.44
CA GLU A 121 3.27 22.82 -10.86
C GLU A 121 1.89 23.32 -11.36
N GLN A 122 0.80 22.84 -10.74
CA GLN A 122 -0.57 23.33 -10.98
C GLN A 122 -0.92 24.62 -10.22
N GLY A 123 0.04 25.21 -9.49
CA GLY A 123 -0.15 26.42 -8.70
C GLY A 123 -0.99 26.23 -7.44
N LEU A 124 -1.24 24.98 -7.01
CA LEU A 124 -2.08 24.64 -5.86
C LEU A 124 -1.32 24.65 -4.54
N LEU A 125 0.01 24.46 -4.62
CA LEU A 125 0.90 24.56 -3.47
C LEU A 125 2.02 25.53 -3.79
N THR A 126 2.33 26.40 -2.83
CA THR A 126 3.61 27.08 -2.78
C THR A 126 4.73 26.09 -2.46
N LYS A 127 5.98 26.51 -2.70
CA LYS A 127 7.16 25.72 -2.32
C LYS A 127 7.22 25.43 -0.81
N VAL A 128 6.69 26.35 0.01
CA VAL A 128 6.65 26.21 1.48
C VAL A 128 5.60 25.18 1.89
N GLU A 129 4.39 25.27 1.35
CA GLU A 129 3.31 24.30 1.64
C GLU A 129 3.68 22.90 1.16
N ARG A 130 4.31 22.77 -0.02
CA ARG A 130 4.84 21.48 -0.48
C ARG A 130 5.82 20.87 0.51
N LYS A 131 6.73 21.68 1.07
CA LYS A 131 7.67 21.20 2.09
C LYS A 131 6.92 20.73 3.33
N GLN A 132 5.96 21.51 3.83
CA GLN A 132 5.16 21.16 5.01
C GLN A 132 4.35 19.88 4.82
N SER A 133 3.70 19.71 3.66
CA SER A 133 2.95 18.48 3.33
C SER A 133 3.88 17.27 3.29
N ARG A 134 5.07 17.39 2.69
CA ARG A 134 6.10 16.33 2.73
C ARG A 134 6.57 16.04 4.15
N ASP A 135 6.88 17.05 4.96
CA ASP A 135 7.34 16.86 6.34
C ASP A 135 6.27 16.13 7.18
N GLY A 136 4.99 16.48 7.02
CA GLY A 136 3.87 15.79 7.66
C GLY A 136 3.72 14.34 7.22
N PHE A 137 3.90 14.08 5.93
CA PHE A 137 3.91 12.73 5.38
C PHE A 137 5.09 11.92 5.93
N TYR A 138 6.31 12.47 5.96
CA TYR A 138 7.49 11.81 6.53
C TYR A 138 7.33 11.47 8.01
N ALA A 139 6.68 12.34 8.79
CA ALA A 139 6.37 12.04 10.18
C ALA A 139 5.48 10.78 10.31
N ALA A 140 4.54 10.56 9.37
CA ALA A 140 3.74 9.34 9.32
C ALA A 140 4.54 8.09 8.88
N PHE A 141 5.70 8.27 8.22
CA PHE A 141 6.61 7.19 7.81
C PHE A 141 7.66 6.82 8.85
N GLU A 142 7.94 7.69 9.82
CA GLU A 142 9.14 7.59 10.66
C GLU A 142 9.22 6.25 11.40
N ASP A 143 8.12 5.82 12.00
CA ASP A 143 8.05 4.53 12.71
C ASP A 143 8.30 3.35 11.79
N ALA A 144 7.78 3.39 10.56
CA ALA A 144 7.99 2.35 9.57
C ALA A 144 9.45 2.27 9.13
N PHE A 145 10.11 3.41 8.93
CA PHE A 145 11.55 3.47 8.65
C PHE A 145 12.38 2.97 9.82
N ARG A 146 12.01 3.32 11.06
CA ARG A 146 12.71 2.83 12.24
C ARG A 146 12.60 1.31 12.35
N ILE A 147 11.41 0.75 12.17
CA ILE A 147 11.18 -0.71 12.14
C ILE A 147 12.00 -1.34 11.02
N ARG A 148 11.93 -0.78 9.80
CA ARG A 148 12.73 -1.24 8.67
C ARG A 148 14.21 -1.22 9.00
N ASN A 149 14.72 -0.14 9.58
CA ASN A 149 16.15 0.05 9.83
C ASN A 149 16.67 -0.89 10.92
N VAL A 150 15.92 -1.07 12.01
CA VAL A 150 16.20 -2.11 13.01
C VAL A 150 16.28 -3.47 12.31
N LEU A 151 15.28 -3.81 11.50
CA LEU A 151 15.26 -5.08 10.78
C LEU A 151 16.24 -5.14 9.58
N ALA A 152 16.72 -4.04 9.04
CA ALA A 152 17.67 -4.05 7.93
C ALA A 152 19.11 -4.12 8.43
N HIS A 153 19.40 -3.46 9.55
CA HIS A 153 20.73 -3.26 10.12
C HIS A 153 21.04 -4.23 11.27
N ASP A 154 20.07 -4.63 12.10
CA ASP A 154 20.22 -5.76 13.05
C ASP A 154 20.05 -7.12 12.34
N ALA A 155 20.42 -7.15 11.06
CA ALA A 155 20.38 -8.30 10.16
C ALA A 155 21.02 -9.57 10.74
N VAL A 156 21.92 -9.45 11.71
CA VAL A 156 22.55 -10.61 12.35
C VAL A 156 21.56 -11.35 13.26
N GLU A 157 20.64 -10.68 13.96
CA GLU A 157 19.83 -11.34 15.00
C GLU A 157 18.49 -11.91 14.52
N TRP A 158 17.87 -11.38 13.46
CA TRP A 158 16.62 -11.94 12.91
C TRP A 158 16.80 -12.72 11.60
N ARG A 159 17.88 -12.47 10.84
CA ARG A 159 18.26 -13.34 9.71
C ARG A 159 18.97 -14.60 10.20
N GLN A 160 19.63 -14.53 11.36
CA GLN A 160 19.82 -15.74 12.16
C GLN A 160 18.43 -16.09 12.68
N CYS A 161 17.76 -16.93 11.92
CA CYS A 161 16.66 -17.77 12.37
C CYS A 161 16.69 -17.97 13.90
N THR A 162 15.54 -17.98 14.56
CA THR A 162 15.50 -18.61 15.89
C THR A 162 16.15 -19.98 15.76
N MET A 163 16.85 -20.45 16.81
CA MET A 163 17.60 -21.70 16.76
C MET A 163 16.74 -22.85 16.16
N GLU A 164 15.45 -22.85 16.44
CA GLU A 164 14.45 -23.78 15.94
C GLU A 164 14.25 -23.69 14.43
N ILE A 165 14.15 -22.49 13.84
CA ILE A 165 14.07 -22.31 12.39
C ILE A 165 15.39 -22.74 11.72
N GLY A 166 16.54 -22.42 12.34
CA GLY A 166 17.85 -22.85 11.82
C GLY A 166 18.01 -24.37 11.83
N LEU A 167 17.54 -25.03 12.90
CA LEU A 167 17.48 -26.49 13.01
C LEU A 167 16.56 -27.08 11.95
N LEU A 168 15.35 -26.54 11.77
CA LEU A 168 14.40 -26.99 10.74
C LEU A 168 15.02 -26.94 9.33
N GLN A 169 15.71 -25.84 8.98
CA GLN A 169 16.42 -25.72 7.71
C GLN A 169 17.51 -26.78 7.54
N ALA A 170 18.32 -27.01 8.58
CA ALA A 170 19.42 -27.97 8.54
C ALA A 170 18.91 -29.41 8.42
N LEU A 171 17.87 -29.76 9.17
CA LEU A 171 17.28 -31.11 9.18
C LEU A 171 16.57 -31.43 7.87
N GLU A 172 15.85 -30.47 7.31
CA GLU A 172 15.23 -30.66 6.00
C GLU A 172 16.26 -30.87 4.89
N ALA A 173 17.38 -30.12 4.93
CA ALA A 173 18.48 -30.30 3.99
C ALA A 173 19.13 -31.71 4.07
N THR A 174 19.00 -32.39 5.21
CA THR A 174 19.51 -33.76 5.42
C THR A 174 18.42 -34.84 5.37
N GLY A 175 17.17 -34.49 5.08
CA GLY A 175 16.04 -35.42 5.07
C GLY A 175 15.67 -35.96 6.46
N GLN A 176 16.00 -35.21 7.51
CA GLN A 176 15.79 -35.56 8.91
C GLN A 176 14.64 -34.74 9.52
N THR A 177 14.19 -35.14 10.71
CA THR A 177 13.15 -34.44 11.47
C THR A 177 13.61 -34.31 12.93
N ALA A 178 13.49 -33.12 13.51
CA ALA A 178 13.78 -32.93 14.93
C ALA A 178 12.57 -33.34 15.75
N ILE A 179 12.84 -34.00 16.87
CA ILE A 179 11.83 -34.44 17.84
C ILE A 179 12.29 -33.89 19.20
N ASP A 180 11.38 -33.24 19.92
CA ASP A 180 11.66 -32.70 21.24
C ASP A 180 11.74 -33.82 22.31
N SER A 181 12.05 -33.44 23.55
CA SER A 181 12.14 -34.39 24.68
C SER A 181 10.81 -35.07 25.05
N LYS A 182 9.69 -34.62 24.48
CA LYS A 182 8.34 -35.17 24.66
C LYS A 182 7.90 -36.05 23.48
N GLY A 183 8.75 -36.23 22.47
CA GLY A 183 8.40 -37.01 21.28
C GLY A 183 7.64 -36.21 20.21
N VAL A 184 7.55 -34.88 20.34
CA VAL A 184 6.84 -34.01 19.38
C VAL A 184 7.81 -33.54 18.31
N ALA A 185 7.44 -33.72 17.04
CA ALA A 185 8.24 -33.23 15.93
C ALA A 185 8.22 -31.69 15.88
N LEU A 186 9.39 -31.07 15.73
CA LEU A 186 9.47 -29.66 15.38
C LEU A 186 8.84 -29.47 13.99
N SER A 187 7.99 -28.46 13.86
CA SER A 187 7.31 -28.16 12.60
C SER A 187 7.52 -26.72 12.17
N TRP A 188 7.62 -26.51 10.86
CA TRP A 188 7.66 -25.18 10.29
C TRP A 188 6.47 -24.32 10.70
N LYS A 189 5.30 -24.93 10.84
CA LYS A 189 4.05 -24.22 11.15
C LYS A 189 4.10 -23.60 12.54
N ASP A 190 4.59 -24.35 13.53
CA ASP A 190 4.63 -23.90 14.93
C ASP A 190 5.63 -22.76 15.15
N HIS A 191 6.69 -22.72 14.34
CA HIS A 191 7.75 -21.71 14.48
C HIS A 191 7.58 -20.52 13.54
N LEU A 192 7.18 -20.74 12.29
CA LEU A 192 7.02 -19.67 11.30
C LEU A 192 5.63 -19.03 11.35
N GLY A 193 4.59 -19.81 11.64
CA GLY A 193 3.20 -19.33 11.64
C GLY A 193 2.94 -18.12 12.54
N PRO A 194 3.38 -18.15 13.81
CA PRO A 194 3.25 -16.99 14.71
C PRO A 194 4.05 -15.77 14.25
N ILE A 195 5.17 -15.95 13.56
CA ILE A 195 5.97 -14.85 13.00
C ILE A 195 5.21 -14.20 11.85
N CYS A 196 4.77 -14.99 10.88
CA CYS A 196 3.99 -14.53 9.74
C CYS A 196 2.72 -13.78 10.17
N THR A 197 1.98 -14.31 11.14
CA THR A 197 0.76 -13.67 11.68
C THR A 197 1.07 -12.29 12.26
N ARG A 198 2.12 -12.17 13.09
CA ARG A 198 2.52 -10.90 13.71
C ARG A 198 2.96 -9.87 12.67
N PHE A 199 3.69 -10.30 11.64
CA PHE A 199 4.12 -9.39 10.58
C PHE A 199 2.96 -8.94 9.70
N ALA A 200 2.03 -9.82 9.32
CA ALA A 200 0.84 -9.44 8.58
C ALA A 200 0.00 -8.39 9.34
N GLU A 201 -0.17 -8.57 10.66
CA GLU A 201 -0.84 -7.61 11.52
C GLU A 201 -0.09 -6.28 11.61
N ALA A 202 1.22 -6.31 11.88
CA ALA A 202 2.04 -5.11 11.97
C ALA A 202 2.05 -4.33 10.64
N PHE A 203 2.08 -5.02 9.51
CA PHE A 203 2.07 -4.43 8.17
C PHE A 203 0.79 -3.65 7.88
N VAL A 204 -0.38 -4.14 8.31
CA VAL A 204 -1.62 -3.35 8.25
C VAL A 204 -1.51 -2.08 9.10
N HIS A 205 -0.99 -2.20 10.33
CA HIS A 205 -0.83 -1.06 11.23
C HIS A 205 0.13 0.00 10.68
N ILE A 206 1.20 -0.44 9.99
CA ILE A 206 2.17 0.45 9.34
C ILE A 206 1.56 1.12 8.10
N ALA A 207 0.82 0.39 7.28
CA ALA A 207 0.29 0.90 6.01
C ALA A 207 -1.04 1.66 6.15
N HIS A 208 -1.74 1.57 7.29
CA HIS A 208 -3.01 2.25 7.47
C HIS A 208 -2.87 3.79 7.57
N PRO A 209 -1.95 4.36 8.38
CA PRO A 209 -1.70 5.80 8.41
C PRO A 209 -1.42 6.39 7.03
N MET A 210 -0.76 5.61 6.17
CA MET A 210 -0.44 5.99 4.80
C MET A 210 -1.67 6.23 3.94
N ARG A 211 -2.54 5.23 3.87
CA ARG A 211 -3.80 5.34 3.16
C ARG A 211 -4.63 6.51 3.71
N THR A 212 -4.65 6.70 5.02
CA THR A 212 -5.36 7.81 5.67
C THR A 212 -4.81 9.16 5.23
N PHE A 213 -3.48 9.33 5.21
CA PHE A 213 -2.84 10.56 4.76
C PHE A 213 -3.19 10.89 3.31
N TRP A 214 -3.14 9.90 2.40
CA TRP A 214 -3.57 10.08 1.01
C TRP A 214 -5.02 10.52 0.88
N ASN A 215 -5.94 9.91 1.64
CA ASN A 215 -7.34 10.32 1.64
C ASN A 215 -7.52 11.76 2.12
N MET A 216 -6.78 12.18 3.15
CA MET A 216 -6.84 13.55 3.66
C MET A 216 -6.33 14.56 2.64
N GLU A 217 -5.19 14.30 2.00
CA GLU A 217 -4.61 15.21 1.01
C GLU A 217 -5.50 15.33 -0.24
N LEU A 218 -6.08 14.22 -0.71
CA LEU A 218 -7.04 14.25 -1.82
C LEU A 218 -8.30 15.06 -1.46
N ALA A 219 -8.78 14.95 -0.22
CA ALA A 219 -9.91 15.73 0.26
C ALA A 219 -9.61 17.23 0.33
N HIS A 220 -8.47 17.59 0.92
CA HIS A 220 -8.02 18.98 0.99
C HIS A 220 -7.86 19.58 -0.41
N LEU A 221 -7.26 18.83 -1.33
CA LEU A 221 -7.15 19.21 -2.73
C LEU A 221 -8.53 19.45 -3.37
N ALA A 222 -9.48 18.53 -3.20
CA ALA A 222 -10.82 18.70 -3.74
C ALA A 222 -11.51 19.95 -3.20
N LEU A 223 -11.40 20.21 -1.89
CA LEU A 223 -11.97 21.40 -1.25
C LEU A 223 -11.34 22.70 -1.78
N ALA A 224 -10.01 22.74 -1.93
CA ALA A 224 -9.31 23.89 -2.49
C ALA A 224 -9.78 24.17 -3.92
N LEU A 225 -9.84 23.15 -4.77
CA LEU A 225 -10.26 23.28 -6.16
C LEU A 225 -11.72 23.72 -6.31
N VAL A 226 -12.61 23.25 -5.44
CA VAL A 226 -14.00 23.73 -5.39
C VAL A 226 -14.05 25.20 -4.98
N SER A 227 -13.23 25.62 -3.99
CA SER A 227 -13.19 27.01 -3.54
C SER A 227 -12.66 27.97 -4.61
N GLU A 228 -11.74 27.51 -5.46
CA GLU A 228 -11.19 28.25 -6.60
C GLU A 228 -12.11 28.22 -7.83
N GLY A 229 -13.23 27.49 -7.80
CA GLY A 229 -14.12 27.32 -8.94
C GLY A 229 -13.53 26.46 -10.08
N ARG A 230 -12.45 25.72 -9.80
CA ARG A 230 -11.79 24.82 -10.76
C ARG A 230 -12.48 23.46 -10.85
N LEU A 231 -13.35 23.16 -9.89
CA LEU A 231 -14.08 21.91 -9.82
C LEU A 231 -15.48 22.13 -9.23
N LYS A 232 -16.47 21.37 -9.70
CA LYS A 232 -17.85 21.48 -9.22
C LYS A 232 -18.07 20.75 -7.90
N LYS A 233 -18.76 21.42 -6.97
CA LYS A 233 -19.17 20.81 -5.69
C LYS A 233 -20.05 19.58 -5.92
N ALA A 234 -19.71 18.46 -5.28
CA ALA A 234 -20.55 17.27 -5.34
C ALA A 234 -21.82 17.43 -4.46
N LYS A 235 -22.91 16.73 -4.83
CA LYS A 235 -24.15 16.70 -4.02
C LYS A 235 -23.93 16.13 -2.62
N LYS A 236 -22.98 15.20 -2.49
CA LYS A 236 -22.50 14.65 -1.23
C LYS A 236 -20.99 14.95 -1.18
N PRO A 237 -20.58 16.05 -0.55
CA PRO A 237 -19.17 16.40 -0.46
C PRO A 237 -18.42 15.32 0.32
N PHE A 238 -17.13 15.17 0.01
CA PHE A 238 -16.26 14.25 0.73
C PHE A 238 -16.15 14.64 2.21
N ASP A 239 -16.53 13.72 3.10
CA ASP A 239 -16.44 13.91 4.55
C ASP A 239 -15.20 13.22 5.11
N VAL A 240 -14.17 14.02 5.43
CA VAL A 240 -12.90 13.55 5.99
C VAL A 240 -13.08 12.89 7.36
N GLN A 241 -14.17 13.20 8.08
CA GLN A 241 -14.47 12.65 9.40
C GLN A 241 -15.30 11.36 9.36
N HIS A 242 -15.66 10.87 8.16
CA HIS A 242 -16.52 9.70 8.06
C HIS A 242 -15.85 8.43 8.66
N PRO A 243 -16.55 7.60 9.45
CA PRO A 243 -15.95 6.47 10.16
C PRO A 243 -15.23 5.45 9.29
N SER A 244 -15.57 5.34 8.00
CA SER A 244 -14.88 4.47 7.05
C SER A 244 -13.41 4.86 6.79
N PHE A 245 -13.01 6.08 7.15
CA PHE A 245 -11.64 6.56 7.04
C PHE A 245 -10.80 6.29 8.30
N LEU A 246 -11.44 6.22 9.46
CA LEU A 246 -10.78 6.03 10.77
C LEU A 246 -10.80 4.57 11.24
N ARG A 247 -11.60 3.70 10.62
CA ARG A 247 -11.60 2.27 10.93
C ARG A 247 -10.31 1.65 10.39
N SER A 248 -9.33 1.46 11.27
CA SER A 248 -8.33 0.42 11.10
C SER A 248 -9.06 -0.92 11.01
N GLY A 249 -8.64 -1.75 10.06
CA GLY A 249 -9.26 -3.04 9.77
C GLY A 249 -9.64 -3.77 11.05
N ARG A 250 -10.94 -3.86 11.33
CA ARG A 250 -11.41 -4.88 12.25
C ARG A 250 -11.45 -6.17 11.43
N PRO A 251 -10.84 -7.26 11.91
CA PRO A 251 -11.16 -8.57 11.36
C PRO A 251 -12.67 -8.76 11.54
N ASP A 252 -13.37 -9.04 10.44
CA ASP A 252 -14.75 -9.50 10.52
C ASP A 252 -14.75 -10.74 11.43
N ARG A 253 -15.47 -10.64 12.55
CA ARG A 253 -15.62 -11.73 13.52
C ARG A 253 -16.65 -12.74 13.04
#